data_AF-A0A7K2NLK2-F1
#
_entry.id   AF-A0A7K2NLK2-F1
#
_cell.length_a   1.000
_cell.length_b   1.000
_cell.length_c   1.000
_cell.angle_alpha   90.00
_cell.angle_beta   90.00
_cell.angle_gamma   90.00
#
_symmetry.space_group_name_H-M   'P 1'
#
loop_
_entity.id
_entity.type
_entity.pdbx_description
1 polymer ?
#
loop_
_entity_poly.entity_id
_entity_poly.type
_entity_poly.pdbx_seq_one_letter_code
_entity_poly.pdbx_strand_id
1 'polypeptide(L)'
;ETEYPLPDTARVDAGLAAKAAQVPGAAAAVPDFTFPVHGADSAGALTGHGWGSHAFTGTALTQGGAPHPGEVVLGADAARTAKAGVGDTVVLETADGRTGFRVSGLAEAGAGDTVGEGA
;
A
#
# COMPACT_ATOMS: atom_id res chain seq x y z
N GLU A 1 -11.90 10.83 24.39
CA GLU A 1 -10.63 10.10 24.53
C GLU A 1 -9.74 10.57 23.40
N THR A 2 -8.58 11.15 23.70
CA THR A 2 -7.61 11.58 22.67
C THR A 2 -6.53 10.52 22.63
N GLU A 3 -6.57 9.69 21.59
CA GLU A 3 -5.52 8.73 21.27
C GLU A 3 -4.24 9.50 20.96
N TYR A 4 -3.17 9.19 21.70
CA TYR A 4 -1.84 9.77 21.48
C TYR A 4 -1.02 8.69 20.75
N PRO A 5 -0.91 8.74 19.41
CA PRO A 5 -0.17 7.73 18.68
C PRO A 5 1.29 7.76 19.13
N LEU A 6 1.73 6.66 19.73
CA LEU A 6 3.13 6.45 20.06
C LEU A 6 3.86 6.13 18.75
N PRO A 7 5.03 6.74 18.48
CA PRO A 7 5.82 6.40 17.31
C PRO A 7 6.40 4.98 17.50
N ASP A 8 5.63 3.96 17.12
CA ASP A 8 6.16 2.62 17.02
C ASP A 8 7.11 2.56 15.81
N THR A 9 8.38 2.42 16.13
CA THR A 9 9.47 2.34 15.16
C THR A 9 10.05 0.94 15.07
N ALA A 10 9.49 -0.03 15.82
CA ALA A 10 9.95 -1.41 15.75
C ALA A 10 9.66 -1.97 14.35
N ARG A 11 10.71 -2.04 13.53
CA ARG A 11 10.63 -2.68 12.22
C ARG A 11 10.85 -4.17 12.40
N VAL A 12 9.93 -4.97 11.86
CA VAL A 12 10.12 -6.41 11.70
C VAL A 12 11.19 -6.62 10.61
N ASP A 13 12.17 -7.47 10.88
CA ASP A 13 13.20 -7.83 9.90
C ASP A 13 12.55 -8.48 8.67
N ALA A 14 12.82 -7.96 7.46
CA ALA A 14 12.25 -8.48 6.22
C ALA A 14 12.64 -9.96 5.96
N GLY A 15 13.76 -10.43 6.51
CA GLY A 15 14.20 -11.83 6.47
C GLY A 15 13.31 -12.79 7.26
N LEU A 16 12.44 -12.31 8.15
CA LEU A 16 11.47 -13.16 8.85
C LEU A 16 10.48 -13.83 7.91
N ALA A 17 10.10 -13.19 6.80
CA ALA A 17 9.24 -13.81 5.80
C ALA A 17 9.91 -15.05 5.19
N ALA A 18 11.21 -14.97 4.87
CA ALA A 18 11.95 -16.10 4.35
C ALA A 18 12.01 -17.26 5.36
N LYS A 19 12.18 -16.95 6.66
CA LYS A 19 12.15 -17.95 7.73
C LYS A 19 10.76 -18.57 7.90
N ALA A 20 9.70 -17.76 7.87
CA ALA A 20 8.32 -18.22 7.99
C ALA A 20 7.93 -19.15 6.82
N ALA A 21 8.43 -18.88 5.61
CA ALA A 21 8.22 -19.74 4.45
C ALA A 21 8.81 -21.15 4.60
N GLN A 22 9.72 -21.38 5.56
CA GLN A 22 10.31 -22.71 5.82
C GLN A 22 9.51 -23.53 6.85
N VAL A 23 8.45 -22.99 7.44
CA VAL A 23 7.65 -23.70 8.44
C VAL A 23 6.85 -24.83 7.78
N PRO A 24 6.91 -26.09 8.28
CA PRO A 24 6.09 -27.18 7.75
C PRO A 24 4.60 -26.82 7.72
N GLY A 25 3.98 -26.93 6.55
CA GLY A 25 2.58 -26.56 6.33
C GLY A 25 2.36 -25.13 5.82
N ALA A 26 3.38 -24.28 5.79
CA ALA A 26 3.31 -22.99 5.11
C ALA A 26 3.43 -23.17 3.60
N ALA A 27 2.45 -22.72 2.82
CA ALA A 27 2.54 -22.71 1.36
C ALA A 27 3.46 -21.57 0.86
N ALA A 28 3.39 -20.41 1.50
CA ALA A 28 4.22 -19.25 1.27
C ALA A 28 4.16 -18.30 2.48
N ALA A 29 5.09 -17.36 2.56
CA ALA A 29 5.02 -16.23 3.48
C ALA A 29 5.29 -14.94 2.68
N VAL A 30 4.39 -13.97 2.81
CA VAL A 30 4.45 -12.70 2.08
C VAL A 30 4.65 -11.58 3.11
N PRO A 31 5.75 -10.79 3.03
CA PRO A 31 5.89 -9.62 3.88
C PRO A 31 4.90 -8.54 3.46
N ASP A 32 4.33 -7.83 4.44
CA ASP A 32 3.55 -6.62 4.21
C ASP A 32 4.10 -5.46 5.03
N PHE A 33 4.22 -4.32 4.37
CA PHE A 33 4.60 -3.06 4.99
C PHE A 33 3.50 -2.05 4.70
N THR A 34 2.70 -1.84 5.73
CA THR A 34 1.51 -1.00 5.69
C THR A 34 1.77 0.29 6.43
N PHE A 35 1.43 1.43 5.81
CA PHE A 35 1.66 2.74 6.41
C PHE A 35 0.57 3.72 5.99
N PRO A 36 0.22 4.69 6.85
CA PRO A 36 -0.72 5.74 6.49
C PRO A 36 -0.11 6.65 5.41
N VAL A 37 -0.96 7.06 4.48
CA VAL A 37 -0.64 7.99 3.39
C VAL A 37 -1.75 9.01 3.32
N HIS A 38 -1.41 10.28 3.05
CA HIS A 38 -2.40 11.31 2.75
C HIS A 38 -2.23 11.80 1.31
N GLY A 39 -3.34 11.93 0.59
CA GLY A 39 -3.32 12.61 -0.70
C GLY A 39 -3.18 14.12 -0.49
N ALA A 40 -2.22 14.75 -1.16
CA ALA A 40 -1.95 16.18 -1.00
C ALA A 40 -3.18 17.07 -1.28
N ASP A 41 -4.01 16.66 -2.23
CA ASP A 41 -5.16 17.43 -2.73
C ASP A 41 -6.51 16.80 -2.34
N SER A 42 -6.49 15.76 -1.49
CA SER A 42 -7.68 15.02 -1.09
C SER A 42 -7.64 14.67 0.39
N ALA A 43 -8.67 15.07 1.13
CA ALA A 43 -8.78 14.90 2.58
C ALA A 43 -9.04 13.44 3.05
N GLY A 44 -8.77 12.44 2.22
CA GLY A 44 -8.91 11.03 2.56
C GLY A 44 -7.61 10.46 3.13
N ALA A 45 -7.70 9.75 4.26
CA ALA A 45 -6.64 8.86 4.69
C ALA A 45 -6.57 7.68 3.71
N LEU A 46 -5.39 7.42 3.19
CA LEU A 46 -5.07 6.28 2.34
C LEU A 46 -4.15 5.34 3.12
N THR A 47 -4.17 4.08 2.73
CA THR A 47 -3.22 3.09 3.24
C THR A 47 -2.27 2.70 2.13
N GLY A 48 -0.98 2.87 2.37
CA GLY A 48 0.09 2.41 1.48
C GLY A 48 0.49 1.00 1.84
N HIS A 49 0.71 0.16 0.81
CA HIS A 49 1.20 -1.21 0.95
C HIS A 49 2.44 -1.42 0.08
N GLY A 50 3.32 -2.33 0.51
CA GLY A 50 4.36 -2.84 -0.36
C GLY A 50 3.77 -3.62 -1.54
N TRP A 51 4.22 -3.37 -2.77
CA TRP A 51 3.65 -4.07 -3.93
C TRP A 51 3.74 -5.61 -3.83
N GLY A 52 4.78 -6.15 -3.19
CA GLY A 52 4.91 -7.60 -2.99
C GLY A 52 3.73 -8.24 -2.23
N SER A 53 3.00 -7.45 -1.44
CA SER A 53 1.90 -7.89 -0.60
C SER A 53 0.62 -8.17 -1.37
N HIS A 54 0.50 -7.67 -2.61
CA HIS A 54 -0.66 -7.93 -3.48
C HIS A 54 -0.94 -9.44 -3.68
N ALA A 55 0.11 -10.26 -3.67
CA ALA A 55 0.01 -11.71 -3.79
C ALA A 55 -0.76 -12.36 -2.62
N PHE A 56 -0.76 -11.71 -1.45
CA PHE A 56 -1.53 -12.11 -0.28
C PHE A 56 -2.86 -11.37 -0.18
N THR A 57 -2.90 -10.06 -0.45
CA THR A 57 -4.13 -9.28 -0.27
C THR A 57 -5.18 -9.54 -1.36
N GLY A 58 -4.76 -10.10 -2.50
CA GLY A 58 -5.61 -10.39 -3.66
C GLY A 58 -5.80 -9.19 -4.59
N THR A 59 -5.04 -8.12 -4.37
CA THR A 59 -5.11 -6.91 -5.17
C THR A 59 -4.64 -7.17 -6.59
N ALA A 60 -5.48 -6.80 -7.56
CA ALA A 60 -5.29 -7.13 -8.96
C ALA A 60 -5.24 -5.88 -9.83
N LEU A 61 -4.23 -5.82 -10.72
CA LEU A 61 -4.13 -4.75 -11.71
C LEU A 61 -5.32 -4.81 -12.67
N THR A 62 -5.96 -3.66 -12.86
CA THR A 62 -6.98 -3.46 -13.90
C THR A 62 -6.42 -2.68 -15.08
N GLN A 63 -5.38 -1.87 -14.86
CA GLN A 63 -4.69 -1.13 -15.91
C GLN A 63 -3.21 -0.91 -15.55
N GLY A 64 -2.34 -0.83 -16.55
CA GLY A 64 -0.92 -0.53 -16.36
C GLY A 64 -0.11 -1.73 -15.85
N GLY A 65 0.85 -1.49 -14.96
CA GLY A 65 1.81 -2.49 -14.51
C GLY A 65 2.23 -2.32 -13.05
N ALA A 66 3.00 -3.29 -12.56
CA ALA A 66 3.65 -3.22 -11.25
C ALA A 66 4.54 -1.97 -11.15
N PRO A 67 4.59 -1.30 -9.97
CA PRO A 67 5.37 -0.09 -9.79
C PRO A 67 6.87 -0.38 -9.67
N HIS A 68 7.67 0.50 -10.27
CA HIS A 68 9.11 0.63 -10.00
C HIS A 68 9.36 1.64 -8.86
N PRO A 69 10.61 1.79 -8.37
CA PRO A 69 10.94 2.87 -7.44
C PRO A 69 10.52 4.25 -7.98
N GLY A 70 9.79 5.02 -7.18
CA GLY A 70 9.22 6.31 -7.58
C GLY A 70 7.87 6.23 -8.30
N GLU A 71 7.33 5.02 -8.48
CA GLU A 71 6.00 4.78 -9.03
C GLU A 71 5.03 4.24 -7.97
N VAL A 72 3.73 4.38 -8.25
CA VAL A 72 2.65 3.91 -7.39
C VAL A 72 1.54 3.26 -8.20
N VAL A 73 0.87 2.28 -7.60
CA VAL A 73 -0.41 1.74 -8.09
C VAL A 73 -1.52 2.29 -7.21
N LEU A 74 -2.56 2.85 -7.82
CA LEU A 74 -3.70 3.42 -7.08
C LEU A 74 -4.89 2.46 -7.10
N GLY A 75 -5.53 2.32 -5.93
CA GLY A 75 -6.88 1.76 -5.86
C GLY A 75 -7.87 2.62 -6.64
N ALA A 76 -8.92 2.00 -7.17
CA ALA A 76 -9.87 2.67 -8.05
C ALA A 76 -10.49 3.95 -7.44
N ASP A 77 -10.82 3.96 -6.15
CA ASP A 77 -11.39 5.13 -5.47
C ASP A 77 -10.36 6.23 -5.20
N ALA A 78 -9.12 5.86 -4.88
CA ALA A 78 -8.02 6.81 -4.73
C ALA A 78 -7.72 7.49 -6.07
N ALA A 79 -7.70 6.73 -7.18
CA ALA A 79 -7.50 7.26 -8.52
C ALA A 79 -8.61 8.22 -8.95
N ARG A 80 -9.88 7.87 -8.68
CA ARG A 80 -11.03 8.76 -8.94
C ARG A 80 -10.96 10.04 -8.13
N THR A 81 -10.62 9.94 -6.85
CA THR A 81 -10.51 11.09 -5.94
C THR A 81 -9.38 12.03 -6.36
N ALA A 82 -8.21 11.48 -6.71
CA ALA A 82 -7.07 12.23 -7.22
C ALA A 82 -7.26 12.72 -8.67
N LYS A 83 -8.29 12.23 -9.37
CA LYS A 83 -8.51 12.45 -10.82
C LYS A 83 -7.27 12.13 -11.66
N ALA A 84 -6.60 11.03 -11.32
CA ALA A 84 -5.35 10.60 -11.93
C ALA A 84 -5.50 9.20 -12.54
N GLY A 85 -4.86 8.99 -13.69
CA GLY A 85 -4.73 7.71 -14.36
C GLY A 85 -3.27 7.28 -14.54
N VAL A 86 -3.07 6.13 -15.20
CA VAL A 86 -1.72 5.64 -15.51
C VAL A 86 -0.94 6.67 -16.33
N GLY A 87 0.24 7.01 -15.86
CA GLY A 87 1.15 7.99 -16.46
C GLY A 87 1.13 9.36 -15.79
N ASP A 88 0.09 9.68 -15.02
CA ASP A 88 -0.02 10.92 -14.27
C ASP A 88 0.88 10.89 -13.02
N THR A 89 1.08 12.06 -12.42
CA THR A 89 1.81 12.20 -11.15
C THR A 89 0.84 12.60 -10.05
N VAL A 90 0.90 11.88 -8.92
CA VAL A 90 0.17 12.22 -7.70
C VAL A 90 1.17 12.61 -6.61
N VAL A 91 0.80 13.60 -5.79
CA VAL A 91 1.61 13.98 -4.62
C VAL A 91 1.01 13.33 -3.39
N LEU A 92 1.83 12.53 -2.70
CA LEU A 92 1.46 11.80 -1.51
C LEU A 92 2.32 12.28 -0.33
N GLU A 93 1.69 12.40 0.82
CA GLU A 93 2.35 12.66 2.09
C GLU A 93 2.51 11.35 2.85
N THR A 94 3.75 11.05 3.22
CA THR A 94 4.14 9.88 4.01
C THR A 94 4.93 10.35 5.23
N ALA A 95 5.33 9.42 6.10
CA ALA A 95 6.23 9.73 7.22
C ALA A 95 7.56 10.36 6.79
N ASP A 96 8.02 10.08 5.56
CA ASP A 96 9.25 10.66 4.99
C ASP A 96 9.02 12.02 4.31
N GLY A 97 7.78 12.53 4.36
CA GLY A 97 7.37 13.81 3.82
C GLY A 97 6.55 13.70 2.53
N ARG A 98 6.38 14.85 1.88
CA ARG A 98 5.58 15.00 0.66
C ARG A 98 6.42 14.75 -0.58
N THR A 99 6.01 13.77 -1.39
CA THR A 99 6.73 13.33 -2.58
C THR A 99 5.77 13.07 -3.75
N GLY A 100 6.20 13.38 -4.97
CA GLY A 100 5.48 13.06 -6.19
C GLY A 100 5.80 11.65 -6.68
N PHE A 101 4.78 10.87 -7.02
CA PHE A 101 4.89 9.53 -7.57
C PHE A 101 4.17 9.43 -8.90
N ARG A 102 4.78 8.74 -9.86
CA ARG A 102 4.13 8.44 -11.13
C ARG A 102 3.19 7.25 -10.97
N VAL A 103 1.95 7.36 -11.47
CA VAL A 103 1.00 6.26 -11.46
C VAL A 103 1.39 5.25 -12.55
N SER A 104 1.87 4.08 -12.14
CA SER A 104 2.23 2.99 -13.06
C SER A 104 1.05 2.06 -13.36
N GLY A 105 0.07 2.00 -12.47
CA GLY A 105 -1.08 1.11 -12.59
C GLY A 105 -2.27 1.53 -11.75
N LEU A 106 -3.42 0.95 -12.09
CA LEU A 106 -4.64 0.99 -11.30
C LEU A 106 -4.99 -0.42 -10.87
N ALA A 107 -5.49 -0.56 -9.65
CA ALA A 107 -5.87 -1.86 -9.09
C ALA A 107 -7.24 -1.82 -8.40
N GLU A 108 -7.87 -2.99 -8.36
CA GLU A 108 -9.03 -3.24 -7.51
C GLU A 108 -8.54 -3.91 -6.23
N ALA A 109 -9.03 -3.43 -5.09
CA ALA A 109 -8.67 -3.94 -3.78
C ALA A 109 -9.15 -5.39 -3.63
N GLY A 110 -8.26 -6.26 -3.17
CA GLY A 110 -8.61 -7.62 -2.79
C GLY A 110 -9.21 -7.69 -1.38
N ALA A 111 -9.73 -8.85 -1.01
CA ALA A 111 -10.33 -9.06 0.31
C ALA A 111 -9.37 -8.76 1.47
N GLY A 112 -8.06 -8.88 1.28
CA GLY A 112 -7.05 -8.56 2.29
C GLY A 112 -6.86 -7.06 2.54
N ASP A 113 -7.23 -6.19 1.59
CA ASP A 113 -7.14 -4.73 1.74
C ASP A 113 -8.40 -4.16 2.44
N THR A 114 -9.56 -4.83 2.30
CA THR A 114 -10.85 -4.32 2.82
C THR A 114 -11.10 -4.59 4.30
N VAL A 115 -10.30 -5.44 4.95
CA VAL A 115 -10.54 -5.90 6.34
C VAL A 115 -10.27 -4.81 7.39
N GLY A 116 -9.58 -3.71 7.02
CA GLY A 116 -9.24 -2.60 7.92
C GLY A 116 -10.32 -1.52 8.07
N GLU A 117 -11.38 -1.54 7.26
CA GLU A 117 -12.40 -0.47 7.23
C GLU A 117 -13.67 -0.80 8.04
N GLY A 118 -13.66 -1.95 8.72
CA GLY A 118 -14.76 -2.42 9.57
C GLY A 118 -14.29 -2.88 10.94
N ALA A 119 -13.95 -1.94 11.83
CA ALA A 119 -13.86 -2.17 13.27
C ALA A 119 -14.20 -0.87 14.02
#